data_AF-F2KD57-F1
#
_entry.id   AF-F2KD57-F1
#
_cell.length_a   1.000
_cell.length_b   1.000
_cell.length_c   1.000
_cell.angle_alpha   90.00
_cell.angle_beta   90.00
_cell.angle_gamma   90.00
#
_symmetry.space_group_name_H-M   'P 1'
#
loop_
_entity.id
_entity.type
_entity.pdbx_description
1 polymer ?
#
loop_
_entity_poly.entity_id
_entity_poly.type
_entity_poly.pdbx_seq_one_letter_code
_entity_poly.pdbx_strand_id
1 'polypeptide(L)'
;MRVEVSRHGPLGCALLGVLLAPAASAAPSLSPQIPFDVTVTKPVSLVSLQANFDELSWQTFIALSWPALDNGDPNTGTSIGKQDGATVWESWKESYQIFRAKGQAPLPWNAPATLPEACKSLKPGRLLQQMGKVPDVLDEFIQPFESGPLVDQNGTYTRNEIVVNQSMFNGIVDNGLYSIEGQQAFFAAKPTNAVAFSCGSTETKQVGAVMVKASWKVLGPNDNRQDFHTVDALVYTPGNNDPSHGPIVAESCVSEPVGLVGLHMVHKTASAAQWVWSTFEHVKNVPEKTTPVAQRTGPYLFYNAASTSDINQPPPRPWNPAVKATPSQIVRDVPLTEATKKLNATYQGLLRTVNPKSVWANYQLISTQWPSDPPKNCQISAANPLGSPAPSFLANATLETYIQGTVPQASSSCMACHGNAATHVTESPRTSFADFTYLLERAQSTSGQGAKQ
;
A
#
# COMPACT_ATOMS: atom_id res chain seq x y z
N MET A 1 -37.05 -60.24 62.64
CA MET A 1 -37.37 -58.90 62.08
C MET A 1 -36.29 -57.94 62.57
N ARG A 2 -35.05 -58.11 62.11
CA ARG A 2 -34.32 -57.26 61.14
C ARG A 2 -34.42 -55.75 61.42
N VAL A 3 -33.38 -55.27 62.10
CA VAL A 3 -32.92 -53.88 62.23
C VAL A 3 -32.31 -53.47 60.89
N GLU A 4 -32.77 -52.34 60.33
CA GLU A 4 -32.13 -51.71 59.17
C GLU A 4 -31.39 -50.43 59.57
N VAL A 5 -30.18 -50.35 59.03
CA VAL A 5 -29.12 -49.37 59.32
C VAL A 5 -29.13 -48.30 58.23
N SER A 6 -28.93 -47.06 58.64
CA SER A 6 -28.76 -45.85 57.82
C SER A 6 -27.68 -45.98 56.73
N ARG A 7 -27.95 -45.45 55.53
CA ARG A 7 -26.93 -45.13 54.51
C ARG A 7 -27.03 -43.65 54.13
N HIS A 8 -25.97 -42.91 54.47
CA HIS A 8 -25.69 -41.57 53.95
C HIS A 8 -25.12 -41.70 52.52
N GLY A 9 -25.67 -40.94 51.58
CA GLY A 9 -25.12 -40.80 50.23
C GLY A 9 -24.06 -39.68 50.16
N PRO A 10 -23.00 -39.81 49.33
CA PRO A 10 -22.02 -38.74 49.17
C PRO A 10 -22.53 -37.71 48.17
N LEU A 11 -22.53 -36.42 48.56
CA LEU A 11 -22.60 -35.31 47.62
C LEU A 11 -21.27 -35.24 46.85
N GLY A 12 -21.31 -35.55 45.56
CA GLY A 12 -20.20 -35.30 44.64
C GLY A 12 -20.15 -33.84 44.25
N CYS A 13 -19.14 -33.10 44.72
CA CYS A 13 -18.76 -31.81 44.16
C CYS A 13 -18.12 -32.03 42.78
N ALA A 14 -18.83 -31.67 41.72
CA ALA A 14 -18.27 -31.59 40.38
C ALA A 14 -17.44 -30.29 40.24
N LEU A 15 -16.12 -30.41 40.33
CA LEU A 15 -15.18 -29.39 39.89
C LEU A 15 -15.27 -29.27 38.37
N LEU A 16 -15.99 -28.25 37.87
CA LEU A 16 -15.85 -27.81 36.48
C LEU A 16 -14.47 -27.16 36.31
N GLY A 17 -13.50 -27.96 35.90
CA GLY A 17 -12.24 -27.46 35.35
C GLY A 17 -12.52 -26.80 34.01
N VAL A 18 -12.51 -25.47 33.97
CA VAL A 18 -12.45 -24.72 32.71
C VAL A 18 -11.07 -24.97 32.10
N LEU A 19 -10.98 -25.93 31.20
CA LEU A 19 -9.84 -26.08 30.30
C LEU A 19 -9.84 -24.87 29.37
N LEU A 20 -8.99 -23.88 29.69
CA LEU A 20 -8.58 -22.85 28.75
C LEU A 20 -7.84 -23.54 27.60
N ALA A 21 -8.57 -23.84 26.52
CA ALA A 21 -7.95 -24.23 25.27
C ALA A 21 -7.05 -23.07 24.81
N PRO A 22 -5.78 -23.31 24.44
CA PRO A 22 -4.97 -22.30 23.80
C PRO A 22 -5.70 -21.85 22.53
N ALA A 23 -5.83 -20.53 22.34
CA ALA A 23 -6.39 -19.95 21.12
C ALA A 23 -5.57 -20.47 19.92
N ALA A 24 -6.08 -21.50 19.27
CA ALA A 24 -5.54 -21.98 18.01
C ALA A 24 -5.72 -20.85 16.99
N SER A 25 -4.65 -20.52 16.27
CA SER A 25 -4.76 -19.63 15.10
C SER A 25 -5.87 -20.15 14.21
N ALA A 26 -6.87 -19.31 13.92
CA ALA A 26 -7.88 -19.66 12.94
C ALA A 26 -7.18 -19.98 11.60
N ALA A 27 -7.68 -20.98 10.88
CA ALA A 27 -7.15 -21.31 9.56
C ALA A 27 -7.28 -20.08 8.62
N PRO A 28 -6.36 -19.89 7.65
CA PRO A 28 -6.47 -18.83 6.66
C PRO A 28 -7.85 -18.85 5.99
N SER A 29 -8.48 -17.68 5.91
CA SER A 29 -9.85 -17.55 5.39
C SER A 29 -10.02 -16.27 4.60
N LEU A 30 -10.98 -16.28 3.66
CA LEU A 30 -11.32 -15.09 2.89
C LEU A 30 -12.42 -14.32 3.64
N SER A 31 -12.15 -13.08 4.02
CA SER A 31 -13.06 -12.25 4.81
C SER A 31 -13.08 -10.79 4.32
N PRO A 32 -14.26 -10.13 4.26
CA PRO A 32 -14.36 -8.70 3.98
C PRO A 32 -13.90 -7.82 5.17
N GLN A 33 -13.71 -8.39 6.36
CA GLN A 33 -13.33 -7.63 7.54
C GLN A 33 -11.84 -7.29 7.49
N ILE A 34 -11.53 -6.00 7.42
CA ILE A 34 -10.15 -5.52 7.63
C ILE A 34 -9.75 -5.91 9.06
N PRO A 35 -8.64 -6.64 9.26
CA PRO A 35 -8.17 -6.99 10.59
C PRO A 35 -7.98 -5.74 11.46
N PHE A 36 -8.15 -5.87 12.78
CA PHE A 36 -7.93 -4.74 13.70
C PHE A 36 -6.47 -4.67 14.19
N ASP A 37 -5.83 -5.83 14.32
CA ASP A 37 -4.43 -5.97 14.72
C ASP A 37 -3.91 -7.37 14.33
N VAL A 38 -2.61 -7.59 14.43
CA VAL A 38 -1.97 -8.89 14.23
C VAL A 38 -2.44 -9.90 15.28
N THR A 39 -2.75 -11.12 14.86
CA THR A 39 -3.02 -12.23 15.80
C THR A 39 -1.72 -12.95 16.11
N VAL A 40 -1.21 -12.80 17.35
CA VAL A 40 0.06 -13.41 17.76
C VAL A 40 -0.12 -14.86 18.21
N THR A 41 0.59 -15.76 17.54
CA THR A 41 0.67 -17.19 17.89
C THR A 41 1.84 -17.48 18.85
N LYS A 42 1.68 -18.48 19.74
CA LYS A 42 2.72 -18.93 20.69
C LYS A 42 3.34 -20.26 20.23
N PRO A 43 4.65 -20.52 20.48
CA PRO A 43 5.61 -19.65 21.16
C PRO A 43 6.07 -18.47 20.27
N VAL A 44 6.35 -17.33 20.90
CA VAL A 44 6.73 -16.10 20.20
C VAL A 44 8.23 -16.12 19.85
N SER A 45 8.51 -15.90 18.58
CA SER A 45 9.83 -15.74 17.97
C SER A 45 9.73 -14.76 16.78
N LEU A 46 10.86 -14.24 16.28
CA LEU A 46 10.85 -13.41 15.06
C LEU A 46 10.24 -14.15 13.86
N VAL A 47 10.51 -15.45 13.73
CA VAL A 47 9.96 -16.28 12.63
C VAL A 47 8.45 -16.44 12.74
N SER A 48 7.93 -16.74 13.94
CA SER A 48 6.47 -16.83 14.14
C SER A 48 5.79 -15.47 13.98
N LEU A 49 6.43 -14.37 14.41
CA LEU A 49 5.88 -13.03 14.25
C LEU A 49 5.84 -12.63 12.78
N GLN A 50 6.91 -12.91 12.02
CA GLN A 50 6.91 -12.70 10.57
C GLN A 50 5.75 -13.44 9.91
N ALA A 51 5.52 -14.71 10.26
CA ALA A 51 4.39 -15.47 9.74
C ALA A 51 3.03 -14.85 10.11
N ASN A 52 2.87 -14.35 11.34
CA ASN A 52 1.63 -13.69 11.79
C ASN A 52 1.40 -12.35 11.06
N PHE A 53 2.45 -11.57 10.80
CA PHE A 53 2.34 -10.32 10.03
C PHE A 53 2.11 -10.58 8.53
N ASP A 54 2.71 -11.63 7.96
CA ASP A 54 2.42 -12.05 6.59
C ASP A 54 0.98 -12.54 6.42
N GLU A 55 0.43 -13.23 7.42
CA GLU A 55 -0.99 -13.60 7.50
C GLU A 55 -1.88 -12.34 7.59
N LEU A 56 -1.56 -11.39 8.46
CA LEU A 56 -2.26 -10.10 8.56
C LEU A 56 -2.26 -9.35 7.22
N SER A 57 -1.14 -9.36 6.50
CA SER A 57 -1.00 -8.73 5.19
C SER A 57 -1.94 -9.36 4.16
N TRP A 58 -2.02 -10.69 4.10
CA TRP A 58 -2.97 -11.36 3.22
C TRP A 58 -4.42 -11.09 3.61
N GLN A 59 -4.76 -11.12 4.90
CA GLN A 59 -6.12 -10.77 5.36
C GLN A 59 -6.49 -9.34 5.00
N THR A 60 -5.54 -8.39 5.15
CA THR A 60 -5.72 -6.99 4.75
C THR A 60 -5.91 -6.89 3.23
N PHE A 61 -5.09 -7.57 2.43
CA PHE A 61 -5.23 -7.61 0.97
C PHE A 61 -6.61 -8.13 0.54
N ILE A 62 -7.07 -9.23 1.15
CA ILE A 62 -8.39 -9.79 0.84
C ILE A 62 -9.51 -8.83 1.21
N ALA A 63 -9.46 -8.22 2.40
CA ALA A 63 -10.51 -7.30 2.84
C ALA A 63 -10.57 -6.02 1.99
N LEU A 64 -9.41 -5.47 1.64
CA LEU A 64 -9.32 -4.26 0.83
C LEU A 64 -9.71 -4.51 -0.63
N SER A 65 -9.28 -5.64 -1.19
CA SER A 65 -9.62 -6.06 -2.56
C SER A 65 -11.00 -6.70 -2.67
N TRP A 66 -11.80 -6.69 -1.59
CA TRP A 66 -13.16 -7.21 -1.60
C TRP A 66 -14.04 -6.37 -2.53
N PRO A 67 -15.00 -6.96 -3.27
CA PRO A 67 -15.94 -6.19 -4.08
C PRO A 67 -16.67 -5.14 -3.26
N ALA A 68 -16.69 -3.90 -3.73
CA ALA A 68 -17.35 -2.78 -3.06
C ALA A 68 -18.79 -2.59 -3.54
N LEU A 69 -19.62 -2.05 -2.65
CA LEU A 69 -20.88 -1.39 -2.99
C LEU A 69 -20.60 0.05 -3.45
N ASP A 70 -21.61 0.72 -4.02
CA ASP A 70 -21.47 2.10 -4.51
C ASP A 70 -21.05 3.12 -3.43
N ASN A 71 -21.30 2.79 -2.15
CA ASN A 71 -20.88 3.62 -1.01
C ASN A 71 -19.46 3.31 -0.50
N GLY A 72 -18.76 2.36 -1.12
CA GLY A 72 -17.41 1.93 -0.74
C GLY A 72 -17.34 0.82 0.31
N ASP A 73 -18.48 0.41 0.88
CA ASP A 73 -18.52 -0.70 1.85
C ASP A 73 -18.29 -2.05 1.16
N PRO A 74 -17.72 -3.05 1.86
CA PRO A 74 -17.58 -4.39 1.30
C PRO A 74 -18.94 -5.03 1.03
N ASN A 75 -19.13 -5.55 -0.18
CA ASN A 75 -20.30 -6.30 -0.57
C ASN A 75 -20.29 -7.72 0.04
N THR A 76 -20.96 -7.89 1.17
CA THR A 76 -21.07 -9.19 1.87
C THR A 76 -22.02 -10.19 1.19
N GLY A 77 -22.74 -9.76 0.15
CA GLY A 77 -23.58 -10.63 -0.69
C GLY A 77 -22.81 -11.42 -1.76
N THR A 78 -21.50 -11.20 -1.87
CA THR A 78 -20.60 -11.94 -2.78
C THR A 78 -19.29 -12.30 -2.07
N SER A 79 -18.49 -13.13 -2.72
CA SER A 79 -17.12 -13.46 -2.28
C SER A 79 -16.10 -12.80 -3.21
N ILE A 80 -14.97 -12.39 -2.66
CA ILE A 80 -13.82 -11.95 -3.46
C ILE A 80 -13.43 -13.02 -4.50
N GLY A 81 -13.04 -12.57 -5.69
CA GLY A 81 -12.58 -13.45 -6.77
C GLY A 81 -13.67 -14.15 -7.57
N LYS A 82 -14.95 -14.07 -7.16
CA LYS A 82 -16.07 -14.58 -7.97
C LYS A 82 -16.12 -13.88 -9.33
N GLN A 83 -15.97 -12.56 -9.32
CA GLN A 83 -15.83 -11.69 -10.49
C GLN A 83 -14.86 -10.56 -10.14
N ASP A 84 -14.20 -10.00 -11.16
CA ASP A 84 -13.45 -8.75 -11.00
C ASP A 84 -14.40 -7.54 -11.02
N GLY A 85 -14.01 -6.46 -10.37
CA GLY A 85 -14.82 -5.25 -10.24
C GLY A 85 -14.25 -4.29 -9.20
N ALA A 86 -14.96 -3.18 -8.96
CA ALA A 86 -14.53 -2.16 -8.00
C ALA A 86 -14.33 -2.76 -6.60
N THR A 87 -13.24 -2.36 -5.96
CA THR A 87 -12.82 -2.85 -4.65
C THR A 87 -12.97 -1.79 -3.56
N VAL A 88 -12.96 -2.23 -2.30
CA VAL A 88 -13.13 -1.33 -1.14
C VAL A 88 -12.07 -0.22 -1.15
N TRP A 89 -10.80 -0.55 -1.35
CA TRP A 89 -9.74 0.47 -1.33
C TRP A 89 -9.85 1.46 -2.49
N GLU A 90 -10.41 1.05 -3.64
CA GLU A 90 -10.60 1.95 -4.78
C GLU A 90 -11.65 3.04 -4.54
N SER A 91 -12.53 2.85 -3.54
CA SER A 91 -13.52 3.86 -3.12
C SER A 91 -12.92 4.97 -2.23
N TRP A 92 -11.67 4.81 -1.78
CA TRP A 92 -11.02 5.72 -0.85
C TRP A 92 -10.51 6.99 -1.52
N LYS A 93 -10.14 7.99 -0.71
CA LYS A 93 -9.68 9.29 -1.20
C LYS A 93 -8.23 9.24 -1.66
N GLU A 94 -8.00 9.65 -2.91
CA GLU A 94 -6.66 9.86 -3.44
C GLU A 94 -6.05 11.16 -2.91
N SER A 95 -4.73 11.21 -2.78
CA SER A 95 -3.93 12.39 -2.43
C SER A 95 -4.40 13.72 -3.07
N TYR A 96 -4.74 13.79 -4.35
CA TYR A 96 -5.15 15.02 -5.05
C TYR A 96 -6.52 15.52 -4.61
N GLN A 97 -7.35 14.63 -4.07
CA GLN A 97 -8.64 15.00 -3.49
C GLN A 97 -8.46 15.63 -2.11
N ILE A 98 -7.33 15.37 -1.45
CA ILE A 98 -6.95 15.85 -0.13
C ILE A 98 -6.11 17.13 -0.26
N PHE A 99 -5.01 17.07 -0.99
CA PHE A 99 -4.09 18.19 -1.15
C PHE A 99 -4.47 19.00 -2.38
N ARG A 100 -5.50 19.84 -2.20
CA ARG A 100 -6.10 20.60 -3.29
C ARG A 100 -5.31 21.87 -3.58
N ALA A 101 -5.46 22.35 -4.82
CA ALA A 101 -4.81 23.57 -5.27
C ALA A 101 -5.06 24.75 -4.31
N LYS A 102 -4.02 25.55 -4.06
CA LYS A 102 -4.06 26.71 -3.14
C LYS A 102 -4.49 26.36 -1.71
N GLY A 103 -4.11 25.16 -1.23
CA GLY A 103 -4.40 24.73 0.15
C GLY A 103 -5.89 24.65 0.48
N GLN A 104 -6.77 24.53 -0.52
CA GLN A 104 -8.21 24.48 -0.29
C GLN A 104 -8.60 23.28 0.57
N ALA A 105 -9.60 23.47 1.43
CA ALA A 105 -10.18 22.38 2.20
C ALA A 105 -10.62 21.23 1.27
N PRO A 106 -10.29 19.97 1.62
CA PRO A 106 -10.81 18.80 0.93
C PRO A 106 -12.33 18.81 0.87
N LEU A 107 -12.90 18.26 -0.20
CA LEU A 107 -14.34 18.01 -0.24
C LEU A 107 -14.72 16.87 0.74
N PRO A 108 -15.98 16.78 1.18
CA PRO A 108 -16.43 15.70 2.07
C PRO A 108 -16.07 14.30 1.56
N TRP A 109 -15.98 13.31 2.47
CA TRP A 109 -15.62 11.93 2.15
C TRP A 109 -16.41 11.35 0.96
N ASN A 110 -17.73 11.56 0.92
CA ASN A 110 -18.59 11.04 -0.16
C ASN A 110 -18.63 11.92 -1.42
N ALA A 111 -17.87 13.02 -1.48
CA ALA A 111 -17.83 13.88 -2.66
C ALA A 111 -17.09 13.19 -3.82
N PRO A 112 -17.57 13.30 -5.07
CA PRO A 112 -16.89 12.74 -6.23
C PRO A 112 -15.54 13.43 -6.48
N ALA A 113 -14.65 12.76 -7.20
CA ALA A 113 -13.40 13.36 -7.67
C ALA A 113 -13.68 14.52 -8.63
N THR A 114 -12.90 15.60 -8.50
CA THR A 114 -12.90 16.68 -9.50
C THR A 114 -11.95 16.29 -10.62
N LEU A 115 -12.45 16.23 -11.86
CA LEU A 115 -11.65 15.87 -13.03
C LEU A 115 -11.01 17.11 -13.68
N PRO A 116 -9.75 17.02 -14.16
CA PRO A 116 -9.17 18.02 -15.06
C PRO A 116 -10.04 18.23 -16.31
N GLU A 117 -10.04 19.44 -16.87
CA GLU A 117 -10.87 19.78 -18.03
C GLU A 117 -10.59 18.86 -19.21
N ALA A 118 -9.31 18.55 -19.47
CA ALA A 118 -8.88 17.63 -20.50
C ALA A 118 -9.50 16.22 -20.40
N CYS A 119 -9.98 15.82 -19.23
CA CYS A 119 -10.57 14.50 -19.00
C CYS A 119 -12.11 14.49 -19.02
N LYS A 120 -12.79 15.65 -18.96
CA LYS A 120 -14.25 15.70 -18.71
C LYS A 120 -15.11 15.14 -19.85
N SER A 121 -14.62 15.20 -21.09
CA SER A 121 -15.34 14.68 -22.27
C SER A 121 -15.12 13.18 -22.52
N LEU A 122 -14.25 12.54 -21.74
CA LEU A 122 -13.90 11.13 -21.90
C LEU A 122 -14.89 10.22 -21.14
N LYS A 123 -14.84 8.92 -21.46
CA LYS A 123 -15.57 7.91 -20.70
C LYS A 123 -15.16 7.99 -19.21
N PRO A 124 -16.11 8.00 -18.26
CA PRO A 124 -15.79 8.01 -16.83
C PRO A 124 -14.83 6.87 -16.47
N GLY A 125 -13.89 7.18 -15.60
CA GLY A 125 -12.87 6.24 -15.16
C GLY A 125 -12.06 6.79 -13.98
N ARG A 126 -11.21 5.94 -13.43
CA ARG A 126 -10.31 6.28 -12.33
C ARG A 126 -9.25 7.27 -12.80
N LEU A 127 -9.15 8.46 -12.20
CA LEU A 127 -8.11 9.43 -12.57
C LEU A 127 -6.74 8.97 -12.06
N LEU A 128 -5.82 8.70 -12.99
CA LEU A 128 -4.44 8.34 -12.71
C LEU A 128 -3.52 9.42 -13.28
N GLN A 129 -2.92 10.21 -12.40
CA GLN A 129 -2.07 11.33 -12.79
C GLN A 129 -0.62 11.21 -12.31
N GLN A 130 -0.35 10.38 -11.30
CA GLN A 130 1.01 10.26 -10.75
C GLN A 130 1.84 9.32 -11.63
N MET A 131 2.97 9.81 -12.10
CA MET A 131 4.00 8.98 -12.71
C MET A 131 5.15 8.69 -11.74
N GLY A 132 5.31 9.53 -10.71
CA GLY A 132 6.31 9.39 -9.67
C GLY A 132 5.83 8.91 -8.32
N LYS A 133 6.78 8.81 -7.40
CA LYS A 133 6.62 8.19 -6.09
C LYS A 133 6.61 9.20 -4.93
N VAL A 134 6.75 10.51 -5.20
CA VAL A 134 6.85 11.61 -4.20
C VAL A 134 6.06 12.87 -4.56
N PRO A 135 5.89 13.80 -3.60
CA PRO A 135 5.16 15.07 -3.75
C PRO A 135 5.92 16.10 -4.58
N ASP A 136 5.43 16.35 -5.80
CA ASP A 136 5.33 17.66 -6.48
C ASP A 136 4.92 17.35 -7.91
N VAL A 137 3.85 17.95 -8.46
CA VAL A 137 3.28 17.49 -9.75
C VAL A 137 4.28 17.58 -10.92
N LEU A 138 5.30 18.44 -10.79
CA LEU A 138 6.40 18.60 -11.74
C LEU A 138 7.68 17.80 -11.36
N ASP A 139 7.97 17.60 -10.06
CA ASP A 139 9.01 16.67 -9.60
C ASP A 139 8.51 15.21 -9.45
N GLU A 140 7.24 14.93 -9.70
CA GLU A 140 6.72 13.57 -9.88
C GLU A 140 7.33 12.96 -11.15
N PHE A 141 7.82 13.80 -12.07
CA PHE A 141 8.69 13.38 -13.16
C PHE A 141 10.16 13.18 -12.71
N ILE A 142 10.60 13.80 -11.61
CA ILE A 142 11.96 13.75 -11.04
C ILE A 142 11.92 13.03 -9.68
N GLN A 143 11.93 11.68 -9.73
CA GLN A 143 11.92 10.85 -8.51
C GLN A 143 13.01 11.28 -7.51
N PRO A 144 12.80 11.15 -6.18
CA PRO A 144 13.90 11.22 -5.24
C PRO A 144 14.83 10.04 -5.52
N PHE A 145 16.11 10.28 -5.24
CA PHE A 145 17.19 9.33 -5.49
C PHE A 145 17.43 9.01 -6.98
N GLU A 146 16.92 9.83 -7.90
CA GLU A 146 17.02 9.61 -9.35
C GLU A 146 16.47 8.26 -9.82
N SER A 147 15.61 7.62 -9.04
CA SER A 147 15.20 6.23 -9.31
C SER A 147 14.48 6.09 -10.65
N GLY A 148 13.80 7.11 -11.16
CA GLY A 148 13.19 7.09 -12.49
C GLY A 148 11.91 6.27 -12.64
N PRO A 149 11.23 6.39 -13.78
CA PRO A 149 9.91 5.81 -14.00
C PRO A 149 10.03 4.37 -14.49
N LEU A 150 9.06 3.54 -14.12
CA LEU A 150 8.96 2.17 -14.61
C LEU A 150 8.24 2.15 -15.97
N VAL A 151 8.83 1.43 -16.93
CA VAL A 151 8.34 1.32 -18.31
C VAL A 151 8.07 -0.14 -18.63
N ASP A 152 6.86 -0.45 -19.08
CA ASP A 152 6.47 -1.81 -19.49
C ASP A 152 7.15 -2.28 -20.80
N GLN A 153 6.97 -3.56 -21.15
CA GLN A 153 7.50 -4.10 -22.42
C GLN A 153 6.86 -3.51 -23.69
N ASN A 154 5.82 -2.68 -23.57
CA ASN A 154 5.24 -1.93 -24.68
C ASN A 154 5.75 -0.48 -24.75
N GLY A 155 6.75 -0.11 -23.95
CA GLY A 155 7.31 1.24 -23.90
C GLY A 155 6.40 2.27 -23.22
N THR A 156 5.41 1.85 -22.44
CA THR A 156 4.47 2.72 -21.72
C THR A 156 4.90 2.86 -20.27
N TYR A 157 4.91 4.09 -19.78
CA TYR A 157 5.14 4.37 -18.37
C TYR A 157 3.99 3.86 -17.51
N THR A 158 4.31 3.22 -16.39
CA THR A 158 3.31 2.89 -15.37
C THR A 158 2.74 4.15 -14.74
N ARG A 159 1.57 4.03 -14.12
CA ARG A 159 0.94 5.08 -13.31
C ARG A 159 0.87 4.61 -11.87
N ASN A 160 0.96 5.55 -10.93
CA ASN A 160 0.79 5.28 -9.51
C ASN A 160 -0.44 6.04 -8.99
N GLU A 161 -0.90 5.61 -7.83
CA GLU A 161 -1.85 6.37 -7.02
C GLU A 161 -1.61 6.09 -5.54
N ILE A 162 -2.02 7.02 -4.69
CA ILE A 162 -1.98 6.85 -3.23
C ILE A 162 -3.35 7.23 -2.68
N VAL A 163 -4.07 6.24 -2.14
CA VAL A 163 -5.36 6.44 -1.48
C VAL A 163 -5.28 6.17 0.01
N VAL A 164 -6.14 6.85 0.77
CA VAL A 164 -6.20 6.71 2.24
C VAL A 164 -7.63 6.45 2.71
N ASN A 165 -7.78 5.59 3.71
CA ASN A 165 -9.08 5.31 4.29
C ASN A 165 -9.67 6.53 5.02
N GLN A 166 -10.96 6.44 5.37
CA GLN A 166 -11.68 7.54 6.01
C GLN A 166 -11.06 7.98 7.34
N SER A 167 -10.50 7.05 8.11
CA SER A 167 -9.84 7.37 9.38
C SER A 167 -8.63 8.30 9.18
N MET A 168 -7.76 7.96 8.22
CA MET A 168 -6.61 8.80 7.88
C MET A 168 -7.05 10.13 7.25
N PHE A 169 -8.04 10.12 6.37
CA PHE A 169 -8.63 11.33 5.78
C PHE A 169 -9.11 12.30 6.87
N ASN A 170 -9.91 11.82 7.81
CA ASN A 170 -10.40 12.63 8.93
C ASN A 170 -9.23 13.17 9.77
N GLY A 171 -8.22 12.34 10.07
CA GLY A 171 -7.02 12.77 10.77
C GLY A 171 -6.27 13.91 10.07
N ILE A 172 -6.26 13.95 8.73
CA ILE A 172 -5.68 15.07 7.96
C ILE A 172 -6.59 16.30 8.02
N VAL A 173 -7.89 16.14 7.77
CA VAL A 173 -8.86 17.23 7.68
C VAL A 173 -9.07 17.93 9.02
N ASP A 174 -9.35 17.16 10.07
CA ASP A 174 -9.73 17.67 11.40
C ASP A 174 -8.57 18.43 12.06
N ASN A 175 -7.33 18.10 11.69
CA ASN A 175 -6.12 18.77 12.17
C ASN A 175 -5.58 19.84 11.20
N GLY A 176 -6.27 20.12 10.08
CA GLY A 176 -5.85 21.12 9.10
C GLY A 176 -4.57 20.75 8.32
N LEU A 177 -4.13 19.50 8.35
CA LEU A 177 -2.84 19.07 7.80
C LEU A 177 -2.77 19.06 6.26
N TYR A 178 -3.88 19.35 5.57
CA TYR A 178 -3.98 19.40 4.10
C TYR A 178 -3.40 20.68 3.45
N SER A 179 -3.07 21.70 4.24
CA SER A 179 -2.53 22.99 3.77
C SER A 179 -1.28 23.38 4.56
N ILE A 180 -0.39 24.17 3.94
CA ILE A 180 0.83 24.64 4.62
C ILE A 180 0.45 25.47 5.87
N GLU A 181 -0.50 26.38 5.72
CA GLU A 181 -0.98 27.24 6.81
C GLU A 181 -1.68 26.43 7.91
N GLY A 182 -2.44 25.40 7.54
CA GLY A 182 -3.08 24.53 8.51
C GLY A 182 -2.07 23.66 9.29
N GLN A 183 -1.00 23.18 8.65
CA GLN A 183 0.11 22.53 9.35
C GLN A 183 0.79 23.51 10.32
N GLN A 184 1.07 24.75 9.91
CA GLN A 184 1.63 25.79 10.79
C GLN A 184 0.72 26.05 12.01
N ALA A 185 -0.58 26.21 11.77
CA ALA A 185 -1.57 26.43 12.84
C ALA A 185 -1.64 25.23 13.81
N PHE A 186 -1.59 23.99 13.28
CA PHE A 186 -1.60 22.78 14.09
C PHE A 186 -0.42 22.75 15.07
N PHE A 187 0.81 23.00 14.61
CA PHE A 187 1.98 22.99 15.49
C PHE A 187 2.06 24.21 16.42
N ALA A 188 1.60 25.38 15.97
CA ALA A 188 1.55 26.58 16.81
C ALA A 188 0.52 26.48 17.96
N ALA A 189 -0.57 25.73 17.77
CA ALA A 189 -1.65 25.63 18.75
C ALA A 189 -1.20 25.03 20.09
N LYS A 190 -0.32 24.02 20.06
CA LYS A 190 0.25 23.41 21.28
C LYS A 190 1.68 22.91 21.01
N PRO A 191 2.66 23.21 21.88
CA PRO A 191 4.01 22.70 21.73
C PRO A 191 4.10 21.16 21.73
N THR A 192 3.10 20.45 22.24
CA THR A 192 3.09 18.98 22.28
C THR A 192 2.39 18.35 21.08
N ASN A 193 1.84 19.14 20.15
CA ASN A 193 1.20 18.59 18.97
C ASN A 193 2.22 17.84 18.11
N ALA A 194 1.84 16.65 17.68
CA ALA A 194 2.59 15.77 16.79
C ALA A 194 1.61 15.11 15.83
N VAL A 195 2.05 14.83 14.61
CA VAL A 195 1.25 14.06 13.65
C VAL A 195 1.19 12.62 14.16
N ALA A 196 -0.02 12.12 14.40
CA ALA A 196 -0.27 10.75 14.82
C ALA A 196 -1.64 10.29 14.33
N PHE A 197 -1.64 9.37 13.36
CA PHE A 197 -2.84 8.73 12.85
C PHE A 197 -3.33 7.62 13.78
N SER A 198 -4.62 7.31 13.68
CA SER A 198 -5.30 6.30 14.50
C SER A 198 -4.71 4.90 14.31
N CYS A 199 -4.51 4.16 15.41
CA CYS A 199 -4.22 2.72 15.34
C CYS A 199 -5.51 1.89 15.37
N GLY A 200 -5.48 0.76 14.68
CA GLY A 200 -6.46 -0.30 14.87
C GLY A 200 -6.29 -0.99 16.22
N SER A 201 -7.37 -1.58 16.74
CA SER A 201 -7.35 -2.32 18.00
C SER A 201 -8.41 -3.40 18.04
N THR A 202 -8.00 -4.62 18.36
CA THR A 202 -8.90 -5.76 18.57
C THR A 202 -9.84 -5.53 19.76
N GLU A 203 -9.40 -4.80 20.79
CA GLU A 203 -10.21 -4.50 21.98
C GLU A 203 -11.37 -3.56 21.64
N THR A 204 -11.09 -2.47 20.90
CA THR A 204 -12.12 -1.48 20.52
C THR A 204 -12.83 -1.82 19.22
N LYS A 205 -12.41 -2.88 18.52
CA LYS A 205 -12.88 -3.30 17.20
C LYS A 205 -12.83 -2.15 16.18
N GLN A 206 -11.74 -1.40 16.21
CA GLN A 206 -11.50 -0.28 15.30
C GLN A 206 -10.41 -0.64 14.30
N VAL A 207 -10.62 -0.26 13.05
CA VAL A 207 -9.58 -0.29 12.02
C VAL A 207 -8.81 1.03 12.11
N GLY A 208 -7.49 0.95 12.00
CA GLY A 208 -6.63 2.13 12.07
C GLY A 208 -6.62 2.93 10.78
N ALA A 209 -5.64 3.82 10.68
CA ALA A 209 -5.29 4.46 9.43
C ALA A 209 -4.72 3.41 8.46
N VAL A 210 -5.18 3.47 7.21
CA VAL A 210 -4.70 2.62 6.13
C VAL A 210 -4.42 3.49 4.91
N MET A 211 -3.28 3.23 4.28
CA MET A 211 -2.87 3.83 3.03
C MET A 211 -2.58 2.73 2.01
N VAL A 212 -3.07 2.90 0.79
CA VAL A 212 -2.74 2.03 -0.34
C VAL A 212 -1.99 2.84 -1.38
N LYS A 213 -0.81 2.36 -1.77
CA LYS A 213 -0.08 2.87 -2.94
C LYS A 213 -0.12 1.79 -4.01
N ALA A 214 -0.75 2.09 -5.14
CA ALA A 214 -0.89 1.15 -6.24
C ALA A 214 -0.03 1.56 -7.44
N SER A 215 0.46 0.57 -8.18
CA SER A 215 1.10 0.75 -9.48
C SER A 215 0.28 0.05 -10.56
N TRP A 216 0.06 0.74 -11.66
CA TRP A 216 -0.83 0.39 -12.74
C TRP A 216 -0.10 0.38 -14.08
N LYS A 217 -0.35 -0.66 -14.87
CA LYS A 217 0.12 -0.77 -16.26
C LYS A 217 -1.06 -0.54 -17.20
N VAL A 218 -0.88 0.29 -18.23
CA VAL A 218 -1.82 0.37 -19.35
C VAL A 218 -1.85 -0.97 -20.09
N LEU A 219 -3.03 -1.55 -20.26
CA LEU A 219 -3.21 -2.85 -20.91
C LEU A 219 -3.29 -2.65 -22.42
N GLY A 220 -2.26 -3.13 -23.12
CA GLY A 220 -2.19 -3.10 -24.57
C GLY A 220 -2.88 -4.31 -25.22
N PRO A 221 -2.88 -4.38 -26.56
CA PRO A 221 -3.54 -5.46 -27.31
C PRO A 221 -3.03 -6.87 -26.98
N ASN A 222 -1.80 -6.98 -26.49
CA ASN A 222 -1.16 -8.25 -26.13
C ASN A 222 -1.38 -8.65 -24.66
N ASP A 223 -2.01 -7.79 -23.86
CA ASP A 223 -2.30 -8.05 -22.45
C ASP A 223 -3.70 -8.68 -22.32
N ASN A 224 -3.79 -9.84 -21.65
CA ASN A 224 -5.08 -10.43 -21.33
C ASN A 224 -5.67 -9.77 -20.08
N ARG A 225 -6.74 -8.96 -20.24
CA ARG A 225 -7.41 -8.29 -19.11
C ARG A 225 -7.84 -9.26 -18.00
N GLN A 226 -8.18 -10.50 -18.33
CA GLN A 226 -8.61 -11.51 -17.35
C GLN A 226 -7.47 -12.02 -16.46
N ASP A 227 -6.24 -11.59 -16.69
CA ASP A 227 -5.12 -11.92 -15.81
C ASP A 227 -4.97 -10.89 -14.67
N PHE A 228 -5.56 -9.71 -14.80
CA PHE A 228 -5.36 -8.57 -13.90
C PHE A 228 -6.67 -8.16 -13.23
N HIS A 229 -6.58 -7.62 -12.02
CA HIS A 229 -7.59 -6.67 -11.57
C HIS A 229 -7.51 -5.43 -12.49
N THR A 230 -8.61 -5.12 -13.18
CA THR A 230 -8.66 -4.14 -14.26
C THR A 230 -9.64 -3.02 -13.96
N VAL A 231 -9.22 -1.77 -14.22
CA VAL A 231 -10.12 -0.61 -14.26
C VAL A 231 -9.98 0.18 -15.54
N ASP A 232 -11.07 0.82 -15.95
CA ASP A 232 -11.00 1.89 -16.95
C ASP A 232 -10.49 3.16 -16.25
N ALA A 233 -9.34 3.67 -16.68
CA ALA A 233 -8.69 4.82 -16.09
C ALA A 233 -8.66 6.02 -17.05
N LEU A 234 -8.74 7.22 -16.48
CA LEU A 234 -8.37 8.48 -17.11
C LEU A 234 -6.88 8.70 -16.84
N VAL A 235 -6.04 8.29 -17.78
CA VAL A 235 -4.59 8.47 -17.72
C VAL A 235 -4.28 9.92 -18.09
N TYR A 236 -4.03 10.73 -17.06
CA TYR A 236 -3.80 12.17 -17.18
C TYR A 236 -2.30 12.48 -17.12
N THR A 237 -1.86 13.37 -17.99
CA THR A 237 -0.50 13.92 -18.03
C THR A 237 -0.61 15.44 -17.99
N PRO A 238 -0.20 16.10 -16.89
CA PRO A 238 -0.11 17.54 -16.82
C PRO A 238 0.80 18.11 -17.91
N GLY A 239 0.45 19.28 -18.45
CA GLY A 239 1.32 19.98 -19.39
C GLY A 239 2.55 20.56 -18.69
N ASN A 240 3.69 20.51 -19.36
CA ASN A 240 4.92 21.21 -18.98
C ASN A 240 5.39 22.08 -20.14
N ASN A 241 5.50 23.39 -19.92
CA ASN A 241 6.03 24.36 -20.87
C ASN A 241 7.39 24.94 -20.44
N ASP A 242 7.93 24.48 -19.32
CA ASP A 242 9.22 24.92 -18.79
C ASP A 242 10.28 23.80 -18.97
N PRO A 243 11.27 24.00 -19.86
CA PRO A 243 12.29 22.99 -20.12
C PRO A 243 13.24 22.77 -18.93
N SER A 244 13.24 23.66 -17.93
CA SER A 244 14.01 23.47 -16.69
C SER A 244 13.37 22.45 -15.74
N HIS A 245 12.07 22.17 -15.89
CA HIS A 245 11.30 21.23 -15.07
C HIS A 245 10.99 19.92 -15.81
N GLY A 246 11.79 19.57 -16.83
CA GLY A 246 11.66 18.35 -17.62
C GLY A 246 11.32 18.59 -19.10
N PRO A 247 11.00 17.55 -19.88
CA PRO A 247 10.66 17.73 -21.28
C PRO A 247 9.37 18.55 -21.44
N ILE A 248 9.31 19.32 -22.52
CA ILE A 248 8.10 20.03 -22.92
C ILE A 248 7.04 19.00 -23.34
N VAL A 249 5.91 18.99 -22.66
CA VAL A 249 4.79 18.09 -22.92
C VAL A 249 3.48 18.85 -22.89
N ALA A 250 2.61 18.60 -23.86
CA ALA A 250 1.25 19.14 -23.84
C ALA A 250 0.42 18.42 -22.78
N GLU A 251 -0.51 19.15 -22.16
CA GLU A 251 -1.53 18.54 -21.31
C GLU A 251 -2.31 17.51 -22.13
N SER A 252 -2.51 16.32 -21.58
CA SER A 252 -3.28 15.26 -22.23
C SER A 252 -4.01 14.39 -21.23
N CYS A 253 -5.14 13.84 -21.67
CA CYS A 253 -5.88 12.83 -20.93
C CYS A 253 -6.41 11.79 -21.91
N VAL A 254 -6.27 10.51 -21.57
CA VAL A 254 -6.78 9.40 -22.38
C VAL A 254 -7.52 8.39 -21.51
N SER A 255 -8.60 7.82 -22.04
CA SER A 255 -9.34 6.76 -21.35
C SER A 255 -8.79 5.41 -21.81
N GLU A 256 -8.16 4.68 -20.89
CA GLU A 256 -7.46 3.43 -21.18
C GLU A 256 -7.74 2.39 -20.09
N PRO A 257 -7.82 1.08 -20.44
CA PRO A 257 -7.80 0.04 -19.44
C PRO A 257 -6.42 -0.05 -18.78
N VAL A 258 -6.41 -0.19 -17.47
CA VAL A 258 -5.18 -0.44 -16.70
C VAL A 258 -5.33 -1.69 -15.86
N GLY A 259 -4.24 -2.43 -15.70
CA GLY A 259 -4.14 -3.60 -14.84
C GLY A 259 -3.24 -3.31 -13.65
N LEU A 260 -3.68 -3.73 -12.47
CA LEU A 260 -2.92 -3.57 -11.24
C LEU A 260 -1.68 -4.46 -11.28
N VAL A 261 -0.50 -3.88 -11.08
CA VAL A 261 0.78 -4.61 -11.13
C VAL A 261 1.51 -4.61 -9.79
N GLY A 262 1.28 -3.63 -8.92
CA GLY A 262 1.91 -3.60 -7.60
C GLY A 262 1.10 -2.83 -6.57
N LEU A 263 1.29 -3.19 -5.31
CA LEU A 263 0.59 -2.62 -4.16
C LEU A 263 1.52 -2.53 -2.96
N HIS A 264 1.48 -1.39 -2.28
CA HIS A 264 1.71 -1.30 -0.84
C HIS A 264 0.38 -1.10 -0.15
N MET A 265 0.12 -1.89 0.89
CA MET A 265 -0.99 -1.71 1.80
C MET A 265 -0.41 -1.50 3.18
N VAL A 266 -0.43 -0.26 3.65
CA VAL A 266 0.23 0.14 4.90
C VAL A 266 -0.85 0.39 5.94
N HIS A 267 -0.80 -0.34 7.04
CA HIS A 267 -1.88 -0.41 8.02
C HIS A 267 -1.36 -0.19 9.44
N LYS A 268 -1.89 0.82 10.12
CA LYS A 268 -1.49 1.17 11.48
C LYS A 268 -2.30 0.42 12.52
N THR A 269 -1.66 -0.34 13.41
CA THR A 269 -2.32 -1.13 14.46
C THR A 269 -1.70 -0.89 15.83
N ALA A 270 -2.41 -1.24 16.91
CA ALA A 270 -1.92 -1.04 18.27
C ALA A 270 -0.60 -1.80 18.54
N SER A 271 -0.44 -3.00 17.98
CA SER A 271 0.80 -3.79 18.06
C SER A 271 1.89 -3.35 17.08
N ALA A 272 1.59 -2.49 16.11
CA ALA A 272 2.53 -1.96 15.13
C ALA A 272 2.31 -0.45 14.92
N ALA A 273 2.73 0.34 15.92
CA ALA A 273 2.57 1.80 15.91
C ALA A 273 3.38 2.49 14.79
N GLN A 274 4.49 1.89 14.35
CA GLN A 274 5.25 2.29 13.15
C GLN A 274 4.71 1.69 11.84
N TRP A 275 3.45 1.28 11.88
CA TRP A 275 2.70 0.69 10.78
C TRP A 275 3.20 -0.69 10.34
N VAL A 276 2.28 -1.47 9.80
CA VAL A 276 2.55 -2.72 9.07
C VAL A 276 2.67 -2.38 7.59
N TRP A 277 3.76 -2.78 6.97
CA TRP A 277 4.09 -2.45 5.57
C TRP A 277 3.98 -3.72 4.72
N SER A 278 2.80 -3.93 4.15
CA SER A 278 2.51 -5.09 3.31
C SER A 278 2.78 -4.76 1.84
N THR A 279 3.50 -5.64 1.13
CA THR A 279 3.80 -5.43 -0.30
C THR A 279 3.36 -6.62 -1.16
N PHE A 280 2.62 -6.32 -2.22
CA PHE A 280 2.07 -7.29 -3.14
C PHE A 280 2.44 -6.93 -4.58
N GLU A 281 2.59 -7.97 -5.40
CA GLU A 281 2.90 -7.84 -6.81
C GLU A 281 2.07 -8.80 -7.63
N HIS A 282 1.82 -8.43 -8.89
CA HIS A 282 1.35 -9.39 -9.88
C HIS A 282 2.47 -10.39 -10.20
N VAL A 283 2.14 -11.69 -10.25
CA VAL A 283 3.13 -12.79 -10.40
C VAL A 283 3.94 -12.72 -11.69
N LYS A 284 3.41 -12.07 -12.73
CA LYS A 284 4.10 -11.88 -14.02
C LYS A 284 5.01 -10.65 -14.07
N ASN A 285 5.18 -9.88 -12.99
CA ASN A 285 5.99 -8.66 -13.04
C ASN A 285 7.42 -8.92 -13.50
N VAL A 286 8.17 -9.70 -12.71
CA VAL A 286 9.62 -9.90 -12.87
C VAL A 286 10.08 -11.27 -12.37
N PRO A 287 11.14 -11.85 -12.95
CA PRO A 287 11.82 -13.02 -12.40
C PRO A 287 12.63 -12.67 -11.15
N GLU A 288 13.01 -13.68 -10.36
CA GLU A 288 14.04 -13.52 -9.33
C GLU A 288 15.43 -13.43 -9.98
N LYS A 289 16.30 -12.58 -9.43
CA LYS A 289 17.68 -12.41 -9.91
C LYS A 289 18.49 -13.70 -9.78
N THR A 290 18.21 -14.48 -8.74
CA THR A 290 18.83 -15.79 -8.45
C THR A 290 18.43 -16.87 -9.46
N THR A 291 17.32 -16.70 -10.20
CA THR A 291 16.94 -17.61 -11.28
C THR A 291 17.91 -17.45 -12.46
N PRO A 292 18.54 -18.53 -12.96
CA PRO A 292 19.39 -18.49 -14.15
C PRO A 292 18.67 -17.87 -15.34
N VAL A 293 19.36 -17.07 -16.16
CA VAL A 293 18.75 -16.34 -17.30
C VAL A 293 17.96 -17.27 -18.22
N ALA A 294 18.51 -18.43 -18.56
CA ALA A 294 17.85 -19.44 -19.40
C ALA A 294 16.55 -20.02 -18.81
N GLN A 295 16.32 -19.87 -17.50
CA GLN A 295 15.14 -20.34 -16.77
C GLN A 295 14.14 -19.22 -16.47
N ARG A 296 14.43 -17.97 -16.86
CA ARG A 296 13.50 -16.83 -16.75
C ARG A 296 12.50 -16.88 -17.90
N THR A 297 11.67 -17.93 -17.90
CA THR A 297 10.66 -18.19 -18.92
C THR A 297 9.50 -17.21 -18.74
N GLY A 298 9.44 -16.17 -19.57
CA GLY A 298 8.37 -15.18 -19.57
C GLY A 298 7.04 -15.69 -20.19
N PRO A 299 6.12 -14.78 -20.56
CA PRO A 299 6.32 -13.33 -20.63
C PRO A 299 6.28 -12.65 -19.25
N TYR A 300 7.24 -11.77 -19.00
CA TYR A 300 7.23 -10.86 -17.85
C TYR A 300 6.82 -9.46 -18.29
N LEU A 301 6.19 -8.71 -17.38
CA LEU A 301 5.67 -7.36 -17.67
C LEU A 301 6.78 -6.30 -17.73
N PHE A 302 7.87 -6.54 -17.02
CA PHE A 302 9.00 -5.61 -16.90
C PHE A 302 10.36 -6.30 -17.12
N TYR A 303 10.40 -7.44 -17.80
CA TYR A 303 11.63 -8.14 -18.13
C TYR A 303 11.54 -8.89 -19.45
N ASN A 304 12.60 -8.80 -20.26
CA ASN A 304 12.78 -9.56 -21.47
C ASN A 304 14.21 -10.11 -21.53
N ALA A 305 14.34 -11.44 -21.51
CA ALA A 305 15.63 -12.12 -21.55
C ALA A 305 16.45 -11.84 -22.82
N ALA A 306 15.81 -11.40 -23.91
CA ALA A 306 16.48 -11.00 -25.16
C ALA A 306 16.96 -9.54 -25.14
N SER A 307 16.61 -8.75 -24.13
CA SER A 307 17.06 -7.36 -24.02
C SER A 307 18.54 -7.28 -23.66
N THR A 308 19.24 -6.30 -24.24
CA THR A 308 20.64 -5.97 -23.92
C THR A 308 20.77 -4.81 -22.95
N SER A 309 19.65 -4.23 -22.48
CA SER A 309 19.68 -3.15 -21.48
C SER A 309 20.06 -3.68 -20.10
N ASP A 310 20.71 -2.82 -19.31
CA ASP A 310 21.08 -3.15 -17.94
C ASP A 310 19.86 -3.43 -17.07
N ILE A 311 19.99 -4.44 -16.20
CA ILE A 311 18.93 -4.79 -15.25
C ILE A 311 18.89 -3.79 -14.09
N ASN A 312 17.70 -3.50 -13.59
CA ASN A 312 17.46 -2.63 -12.44
C ASN A 312 18.09 -1.23 -12.60
N GLN A 313 18.13 -0.70 -13.82
CA GLN A 313 18.56 0.67 -14.12
C GLN A 313 17.41 1.51 -14.68
N PRO A 314 17.29 2.80 -14.29
CA PRO A 314 16.28 3.68 -14.86
C PRO A 314 16.44 3.79 -16.38
N PRO A 315 15.33 4.01 -17.12
CA PRO A 315 15.43 4.27 -18.55
C PRO A 315 16.24 5.56 -18.82
N PRO A 316 16.88 5.70 -19.99
CA PRO A 316 17.61 6.91 -20.34
C PRO A 316 16.73 8.17 -20.29
N ARG A 317 17.33 9.29 -19.87
CA ARG A 317 16.70 10.62 -19.90
C ARG A 317 16.75 11.23 -21.32
N PRO A 318 15.87 12.18 -21.66
CA PRO A 318 14.76 12.69 -20.84
C PRO A 318 13.57 11.72 -20.81
N TRP A 319 12.86 11.67 -19.69
CA TRP A 319 11.64 10.86 -19.57
C TRP A 319 10.44 11.66 -20.06
N ASN A 320 9.94 11.30 -21.25
CA ASN A 320 8.85 12.02 -21.90
C ASN A 320 7.60 11.13 -22.01
N PRO A 321 6.54 11.38 -21.21
CA PRO A 321 5.32 10.58 -21.22
C PRO A 321 4.54 10.60 -22.54
N ALA A 322 4.79 11.58 -23.41
CA ALA A 322 4.10 11.71 -24.69
C ALA A 322 4.65 10.77 -25.77
N VAL A 323 5.77 10.07 -25.52
CA VAL A 323 6.39 9.14 -26.45
C VAL A 323 6.69 7.79 -25.79
N LYS A 324 6.84 6.76 -26.61
CA LYS A 324 7.25 5.43 -26.13
C LYS A 324 8.69 5.47 -25.63
N ALA A 325 8.91 4.91 -24.45
CA ALA A 325 10.21 4.85 -23.80
C ALA A 325 10.85 3.46 -23.96
N THR A 326 12.17 3.38 -23.71
CA THR A 326 12.88 2.10 -23.64
C THR A 326 12.30 1.25 -22.49
N PRO A 327 11.85 0.01 -22.77
CA PRO A 327 11.32 -0.87 -21.73
C PRO A 327 12.32 -1.12 -20.59
N SER A 328 11.83 -1.02 -19.36
CA SER A 328 12.63 -1.37 -18.19
C SER A 328 12.94 -2.87 -18.17
N GLN A 329 14.12 -3.22 -17.67
CA GLN A 329 14.55 -4.61 -17.46
C GLN A 329 14.76 -4.84 -15.98
N ILE A 330 13.76 -5.41 -15.31
CA ILE A 330 13.73 -5.51 -13.85
C ILE A 330 13.81 -6.98 -13.44
N VAL A 331 14.63 -7.24 -12.44
CA VAL A 331 14.68 -8.51 -11.72
C VAL A 331 14.52 -8.24 -10.23
N ARG A 332 13.94 -9.19 -9.51
CA ARG A 332 13.78 -9.10 -8.06
C ARG A 332 15.09 -9.48 -7.37
N ASP A 333 15.69 -8.55 -6.63
CA ASP A 333 16.97 -8.78 -5.94
C ASP A 333 16.83 -9.71 -4.74
N VAL A 334 15.78 -9.51 -3.92
CA VAL A 334 15.52 -10.34 -2.73
C VAL A 334 14.45 -11.39 -3.07
N PRO A 335 14.80 -12.70 -3.11
CA PRO A 335 13.84 -13.74 -3.43
C PRO A 335 12.80 -13.90 -2.32
N LEU A 336 11.62 -14.43 -2.67
CA LEU A 336 10.60 -14.74 -1.68
C LEU A 336 11.09 -15.89 -0.78
N THR A 337 10.80 -15.80 0.51
CA THR A 337 11.08 -16.90 1.44
C THR A 337 10.14 -18.08 1.17
N GLU A 338 10.58 -19.31 1.49
CA GLU A 338 9.74 -20.50 1.33
C GLU A 338 8.44 -20.41 2.17
N ALA A 339 8.50 -19.78 3.35
CA ALA A 339 7.32 -19.50 4.16
C ALA A 339 6.32 -18.58 3.44
N THR A 340 6.79 -17.50 2.81
CA THR A 340 5.96 -16.58 2.03
C THR A 340 5.36 -17.29 0.81
N LYS A 341 6.15 -18.08 0.07
CA LYS A 341 5.65 -18.87 -1.08
C LYS A 341 4.54 -19.84 -0.67
N LYS A 342 4.71 -20.53 0.47
CA LYS A 342 3.68 -21.44 1.01
C LYS A 342 2.40 -20.69 1.39
N LEU A 343 2.52 -19.51 2.00
CA LEU A 343 1.36 -18.69 2.35
C LEU A 343 0.64 -18.17 1.10
N ASN A 344 1.40 -17.67 0.11
CA ASN A 344 0.86 -17.28 -1.19
C ASN A 344 0.08 -18.42 -1.84
N ALA A 345 0.65 -19.62 -1.89
CA ALA A 345 -0.03 -20.80 -2.45
C ALA A 345 -1.34 -21.11 -1.71
N THR A 346 -1.38 -20.91 -0.39
CA THR A 346 -2.59 -21.11 0.42
C THR A 346 -3.70 -20.14 0.02
N TYR A 347 -3.43 -18.83 0.04
CA TYR A 347 -4.44 -17.82 -0.30
C TYR A 347 -4.87 -17.86 -1.77
N GLN A 348 -3.92 -18.07 -2.69
CA GLN A 348 -4.24 -18.26 -4.10
C GLN A 348 -5.08 -19.52 -4.32
N GLY A 349 -4.84 -20.60 -3.57
CA GLY A 349 -5.68 -21.80 -3.59
C GLY A 349 -7.10 -21.56 -3.10
N LEU A 350 -7.27 -20.79 -2.02
CA LEU A 350 -8.59 -20.36 -1.53
C LEU A 350 -9.33 -19.53 -2.58
N LEU A 351 -8.66 -18.56 -3.20
CA LEU A 351 -9.24 -17.74 -4.27
C LEU A 351 -9.64 -18.57 -5.50
N ARG A 352 -8.81 -19.55 -5.88
CA ARG A 352 -9.13 -20.48 -6.99
C ARG A 352 -10.27 -21.43 -6.65
N THR A 353 -10.51 -21.72 -5.37
CA THR A 353 -11.68 -22.48 -4.92
C THR A 353 -12.98 -21.69 -5.12
N VAL A 354 -12.94 -20.36 -4.95
CA VAL A 354 -14.10 -19.50 -5.27
C VAL A 354 -14.32 -19.42 -6.78
N ASN A 355 -13.25 -19.21 -7.54
CA ASN A 355 -13.27 -19.19 -9.00
C ASN A 355 -11.89 -19.60 -9.54
N PRO A 356 -11.77 -20.67 -10.34
CA PRO A 356 -10.49 -21.10 -10.91
C PRO A 356 -9.76 -20.03 -11.73
N LYS A 357 -10.49 -19.02 -12.21
CA LYS A 357 -9.98 -17.86 -12.97
C LYS A 357 -10.00 -16.55 -12.16
N SER A 358 -10.04 -16.62 -10.83
CA SER A 358 -9.97 -15.43 -9.98
C SER A 358 -8.69 -14.63 -10.27
N VAL A 359 -8.85 -13.36 -10.69
CA VAL A 359 -7.73 -12.45 -10.97
C VAL A 359 -6.86 -12.24 -9.73
N TRP A 360 -7.47 -12.24 -8.54
CA TRP A 360 -6.78 -12.06 -7.27
C TRP A 360 -5.79 -13.19 -6.96
N ALA A 361 -5.97 -14.38 -7.57
CA ALA A 361 -5.02 -15.49 -7.45
C ALA A 361 -3.73 -15.28 -8.27
N ASN A 362 -3.63 -14.20 -9.06
CA ASN A 362 -2.44 -13.80 -9.81
C ASN A 362 -1.59 -12.76 -9.07
N TYR A 363 -1.88 -12.50 -7.81
CA TYR A 363 -1.09 -11.63 -6.94
C TYR A 363 -0.41 -12.44 -5.84
N GLN A 364 0.74 -11.96 -5.39
CA GLN A 364 1.54 -12.61 -4.36
C GLN A 364 2.09 -11.59 -3.36
N LEU A 365 2.14 -11.96 -2.09
CA LEU A 365 2.88 -11.23 -1.07
C LEU A 365 4.37 -11.39 -1.37
N ILE A 366 5.13 -10.29 -1.31
CA ILE A 366 6.59 -10.35 -1.36
C ILE A 366 7.15 -10.55 0.05
N SER A 367 6.73 -9.71 1.01
CA SER A 367 6.86 -9.91 2.45
C SER A 367 6.09 -8.79 3.18
N THR A 368 6.19 -8.77 4.50
CA THR A 368 5.63 -7.72 5.37
C THR A 368 6.74 -7.16 6.24
N GLN A 369 6.93 -5.83 6.22
CA GLN A 369 7.85 -5.16 7.14
C GLN A 369 7.06 -4.58 8.32
N TRP A 370 7.53 -4.83 9.53
CA TRP A 370 6.85 -4.50 10.78
C TRP A 370 7.88 -4.11 11.86
N PRO A 371 7.48 -3.32 12.88
CA PRO A 371 8.37 -2.98 14.00
C PRO A 371 8.53 -4.18 14.95
N SER A 372 9.74 -4.73 15.09
CA SER A 372 10.01 -5.83 16.02
C SER A 372 10.11 -5.40 17.49
N ASP A 373 10.30 -4.10 17.72
CA ASP A 373 10.33 -3.47 19.04
C ASP A 373 9.45 -2.21 19.05
N PRO A 374 8.12 -2.35 18.91
CA PRO A 374 7.22 -1.22 18.86
C PRO A 374 7.02 -0.62 20.25
N PRO A 375 6.89 0.71 20.36
CA PRO A 375 6.37 1.36 21.56
C PRO A 375 4.95 0.90 21.85
N LYS A 376 4.61 0.87 23.14
CA LYS A 376 3.27 0.47 23.60
C LYS A 376 2.24 1.58 23.34
N ASN A 377 0.96 1.19 23.32
CA ASN A 377 -0.20 2.11 23.29
C ASN A 377 -0.23 3.06 22.08
N CYS A 378 0.16 2.58 20.89
CA CYS A 378 0.11 3.38 19.65
C CYS A 378 0.91 4.70 19.75
N GLN A 379 2.00 4.71 20.50
CA GLN A 379 2.84 5.91 20.65
C GLN A 379 3.99 5.91 19.63
N ILE A 380 4.66 7.05 19.51
CA ILE A 380 5.91 7.18 18.75
C ILE A 380 7.06 7.22 19.75
N SER A 381 8.09 6.43 19.55
CA SER A 381 9.29 6.45 20.40
C SER A 381 10.34 7.37 19.79
N ALA A 382 10.74 8.42 20.51
CA ALA A 382 11.87 9.24 20.08
C ALA A 382 13.20 8.47 20.09
N ALA A 383 13.34 7.46 20.95
CA ALA A 383 14.55 6.65 21.07
C ALA A 383 14.64 5.53 20.01
N ASN A 384 13.48 5.00 19.59
CA ASN A 384 13.37 3.99 18.54
C ASN A 384 12.25 4.37 17.56
N PRO A 385 12.45 5.42 16.74
CA PRO A 385 11.40 5.97 15.88
C PRO A 385 10.90 4.96 14.84
N LEU A 386 11.77 4.04 14.40
CA LEU A 386 11.45 3.01 13.43
C LEU A 386 10.96 1.69 14.04
N GLY A 387 10.99 1.53 15.37
CA GLY A 387 10.53 0.32 16.04
C GLY A 387 11.31 -0.95 15.66
N SER A 388 12.58 -0.83 15.26
CA SER A 388 13.43 -1.93 14.78
C SER A 388 12.80 -2.74 13.61
N PRO A 389 12.87 -2.24 12.36
CA PRO A 389 12.22 -2.88 11.21
C PRO A 389 12.63 -4.34 10.96
N ALA A 390 11.63 -5.22 10.78
CA ALA A 390 11.80 -6.61 10.40
C ALA A 390 10.85 -7.00 9.24
N PRO A 391 11.34 -7.60 8.14
CA PRO A 391 12.75 -7.73 7.79
C PRO A 391 13.38 -6.36 7.51
N SER A 392 14.71 -6.30 7.48
CA SER A 392 15.44 -5.04 7.26
C SER A 392 15.24 -4.47 5.85
N PHE A 393 14.98 -5.34 4.86
CA PHE A 393 14.72 -4.94 3.48
C PHE A 393 13.37 -5.48 2.99
N LEU A 394 12.64 -4.63 2.29
CA LEU A 394 11.38 -4.89 1.62
C LEU A 394 11.31 -4.02 0.37
N ALA A 395 11.44 -4.63 -0.80
CA ALA A 395 11.37 -3.94 -2.08
C ALA A 395 10.25 -4.53 -2.92
N ASN A 396 9.39 -3.68 -3.46
CA ASN A 396 8.49 -4.03 -4.55
C ASN A 396 9.19 -3.71 -5.88
N ALA A 397 9.20 -4.65 -6.82
CA ALA A 397 9.81 -4.47 -8.13
C ALA A 397 9.19 -3.31 -8.93
N THR A 398 7.95 -2.91 -8.62
CA THR A 398 7.26 -1.79 -9.27
C THR A 398 7.29 -0.48 -8.47
N LEU A 399 7.44 -0.54 -7.14
CA LEU A 399 7.40 0.64 -6.26
C LEU A 399 8.79 1.05 -5.73
N GLU A 400 9.76 0.15 -5.57
CA GLU A 400 11.15 0.43 -5.18
C GLU A 400 12.14 -0.03 -6.28
N THR A 401 11.65 -0.14 -7.51
CA THR A 401 12.27 -0.69 -8.72
C THR A 401 13.80 -0.61 -8.81
N TYR A 402 14.38 0.57 -8.59
CA TYR A 402 15.80 0.85 -8.84
C TYR A 402 16.62 1.04 -7.56
N ILE A 403 15.97 0.89 -6.40
CA ILE A 403 16.61 0.98 -5.08
C ILE A 403 16.41 -0.33 -4.31
N GLN A 404 16.44 -1.46 -5.02
CA GLN A 404 16.27 -2.80 -4.46
C GLN A 404 17.51 -3.25 -3.65
N GLY A 405 17.28 -3.84 -2.47
CA GLY A 405 18.33 -4.33 -1.57
C GLY A 405 19.16 -3.22 -0.89
N THR A 406 20.47 -3.47 -0.78
CA THR A 406 21.44 -2.54 -0.19
C THR A 406 21.95 -1.59 -1.26
N VAL A 407 21.45 -0.36 -1.23
CA VAL A 407 21.86 0.73 -2.12
C VAL A 407 22.37 1.89 -1.27
N PRO A 408 23.49 2.54 -1.64
CA PRO A 408 23.98 3.74 -0.96
C PRO A 408 22.88 4.81 -0.90
N GLN A 409 22.77 5.52 0.23
CA GLN A 409 21.81 6.63 0.48
C GLN A 409 20.32 6.24 0.62
N ALA A 410 19.85 5.13 0.05
CA ALA A 410 18.47 4.66 0.23
C ALA A 410 18.37 3.13 0.03
N SER A 411 18.42 2.36 1.11
CA SER A 411 18.09 0.93 1.04
C SER A 411 16.58 0.71 0.94
N SER A 412 16.11 -0.40 0.35
CA SER A 412 14.66 -0.70 0.28
C SER A 412 14.12 -1.10 1.65
N SER A 413 13.91 -0.14 2.53
CA SER A 413 13.21 -0.34 3.78
C SER A 413 12.10 0.69 3.81
N CYS A 414 10.85 0.23 3.73
CA CYS A 414 9.69 1.11 3.71
C CYS A 414 9.70 2.01 4.94
N MET A 415 9.90 1.42 6.13
CA MET A 415 10.01 2.13 7.40
C MET A 415 11.18 3.10 7.42
N ALA A 416 12.38 2.72 6.97
CA ALA A 416 13.53 3.63 7.00
C ALA A 416 13.39 4.79 6.00
N CYS A 417 12.83 4.53 4.82
CA CYS A 417 12.55 5.57 3.83
C CYS A 417 11.47 6.53 4.36
N HIS A 418 10.31 5.99 4.73
CA HIS A 418 9.19 6.78 5.21
C HIS A 418 9.40 7.43 6.58
N GLY A 419 10.36 6.95 7.38
CA GLY A 419 10.75 7.57 8.64
C GLY A 419 11.31 8.99 8.49
N ASN A 420 11.66 9.40 7.27
CA ASN A 420 12.12 10.75 6.93
C ASN A 420 10.99 11.66 6.42
N ALA A 421 9.75 11.17 6.35
CA ALA A 421 8.63 11.96 5.85
C ALA A 421 8.33 13.15 6.76
N ALA A 422 8.18 14.33 6.16
CA ALA A 422 8.05 15.58 6.89
C ALA A 422 6.73 16.31 6.61
N THR A 423 6.52 17.37 7.37
CA THR A 423 5.52 18.42 7.07
C THR A 423 6.22 19.63 6.45
N HIS A 424 5.48 20.62 5.97
CA HIS A 424 6.03 21.88 5.46
C HIS A 424 6.51 22.84 6.56
N VAL A 425 6.35 22.46 7.84
CA VAL A 425 6.80 23.27 8.97
C VAL A 425 8.25 22.93 9.29
N THR A 426 9.13 23.92 9.20
CA THR A 426 10.57 23.77 9.42
C THR A 426 10.94 23.95 10.89
N GLU A 427 10.39 23.14 11.79
CA GLU A 427 10.68 23.24 13.23
C GLU A 427 10.75 21.87 13.91
N SER A 428 11.94 21.48 14.42
CA SER A 428 12.16 20.32 15.30
C SER A 428 11.99 18.92 14.66
N PRO A 429 12.63 17.86 15.18
CA PRO A 429 12.37 16.46 14.75
C PRO A 429 10.89 16.03 14.79
N ARG A 430 10.01 16.80 15.45
CA ARG A 430 8.56 16.61 15.44
C ARG A 430 7.90 16.87 14.08
N THR A 431 8.45 17.80 13.29
CA THR A 431 7.90 18.09 11.95
C THR A 431 8.53 17.20 10.87
N SER A 432 9.71 16.63 11.14
CA SER A 432 10.37 15.59 10.33
C SER A 432 9.80 14.18 10.53
N PHE A 433 8.88 14.00 11.47
CA PHE A 433 8.19 12.74 11.70
C PHE A 433 6.70 12.91 11.41
N ALA A 434 6.34 12.92 10.13
CA ALA A 434 4.96 12.99 9.65
C ALA A 434 4.24 11.63 9.74
N ASP A 435 4.50 10.87 10.81
CA ASP A 435 3.94 9.53 11.04
C ASP A 435 4.03 8.62 9.80
N PHE A 436 5.24 8.57 9.22
CA PHE A 436 5.59 7.78 8.05
C PHE A 436 4.88 8.14 6.72
N THR A 437 4.23 9.30 6.60
CA THR A 437 3.57 9.69 5.35
C THR A 437 4.16 10.92 4.68
N TYR A 438 4.64 10.74 3.45
CA TYR A 438 5.02 11.84 2.56
C TYR A 438 3.82 12.62 2.02
N LEU A 439 2.59 12.16 2.25
CA LEU A 439 1.39 12.85 1.74
C LEU A 439 1.31 14.30 2.24
N LEU A 440 1.73 14.58 3.47
CA LEU A 440 1.64 15.92 4.06
C LEU A 440 2.52 16.95 3.34
N GLU A 441 3.56 16.51 2.63
CA GLU A 441 4.38 17.39 1.80
C GLU A 441 3.70 17.77 0.47
N ARG A 442 2.55 17.17 0.12
CA ARG A 442 1.72 17.61 -1.01
C ARG A 442 0.90 18.86 -0.69
N ALA A 443 0.85 19.28 0.57
CA ALA A 443 0.08 20.45 0.98
C ALA A 443 0.58 21.71 0.27
N GLN A 444 -0.37 22.51 -0.22
CA GLN A 444 -0.08 23.78 -0.88
C GLN A 444 -0.41 24.96 0.03
N SER A 445 0.25 26.08 -0.20
CA SER A 445 -0.08 27.36 0.46
C SER A 445 -1.32 27.98 -0.16
N THR A 446 -2.15 28.59 0.69
CA THR A 446 -3.27 29.45 0.29
C THR A 446 -2.83 30.72 -0.45
N SER A 447 -1.59 31.15 -0.26
CA SER A 447 -1.01 32.37 -0.85
C SER A 447 -0.41 32.17 -2.26
N GLY A 448 -0.35 30.93 -2.77
CA GLY A 448 0.16 30.63 -4.10
C GLY A 448 1.69 30.51 -4.23
N GLN A 449 2.44 30.67 -3.13
CA GLN A 449 3.88 30.36 -3.07
C GLN A 449 4.06 29.03 -2.35
N GLY A 450 4.27 27.94 -3.09
CA GLY A 450 4.25 26.60 -2.48
C GLY A 450 5.02 25.52 -3.21
N ALA A 451 5.97 25.87 -4.09
CA ALA A 451 7.04 24.95 -4.43
C ALA A 451 8.24 25.33 -3.56
N LYS A 452 8.83 24.35 -2.86
CA LYS A 452 10.11 24.53 -2.18
C LYS A 452 11.13 25.06 -3.21
N GLN A 453 11.91 26.09 -2.84
CA GLN A 453 13.14 26.42 -3.57
C GLN A 453 14.20 25.35 -3.33
#